data_AF-A0A2U1MJ39-F1
#
_entry.id   AF-A0A2U1MJ39-F1
#
_cell.length_a   1.000
_cell.length_b   1.000
_cell.length_c   1.000
_cell.angle_alpha   90.00
_cell.angle_beta   90.00
_cell.angle_gamma   90.00
#
_symmetry.space_group_name_H-M   'P 1'
#
loop_
_entity.id
_entity.type
_entity.pdbx_description
1 polymer ?
#
loop_
_entity_poly.entity_id
_entity_poly.type
_entity_poly.pdbx_seq_one_letter_code
_entity_poly.pdbx_strand_id
1 'polypeptide(L)'
;MDDQQALSTTTNDISTDPTLDPTTQRKHAAMIERLSNLHQSRVSNKSDPKDPSFESTKSFLSLFTNSKQAIESSLTKIQQIPDMSPNLDLKPDLEKISISITDLEKLVAENSYFLPPYEVRSSLKTISDLKQTLDSVSSKLKPRKKFSFKNKPAKKPETANIVTEDAYKNEEHQSSYKVKDSPGFRSIENEVLIKEFKGAEIGEYVLSDLTNCEVRLTGCFRTLFINRLKNCKIYVGPVLGSILIEEVEGCLFVLASHQIRIHHAKGTDFYLRCRSRPIIEQSSGVRFAPYCLCYDGIENDLKESNLYDDTGSWANVDDFQWLRAVQSPNWSILPESQRIDTVRI
;
A
#
# COMPACT_ATOMS: atom_id res chain seq x y z
N MET A 1 37.63 -61.84 0.68
CA MET A 1 36.39 -61.28 1.24
C MET A 1 36.74 -59.90 1.75
N ASP A 2 37.08 -58.94 0.89
CA ASP A 2 36.18 -58.31 -0.11
C ASP A 2 34.95 -57.76 0.63
N ASP A 3 34.70 -56.45 0.77
CA ASP A 3 35.04 -55.30 -0.07
C ASP A 3 35.33 -54.03 0.75
N GLN A 4 36.30 -53.25 0.26
CA GLN A 4 36.43 -51.81 0.51
C GLN A 4 35.41 -51.07 -0.38
N GLN A 5 34.76 -50.02 0.14
CA GLN A 5 34.51 -48.83 -0.69
C GLN A 5 34.28 -47.57 0.14
N ALA A 6 35.23 -46.65 -0.01
CA ALA A 6 35.07 -45.23 0.23
C ALA A 6 34.18 -44.60 -0.85
N LEU A 7 33.31 -43.67 -0.47
CA LEU A 7 32.62 -42.73 -1.38
C LEU A 7 32.73 -41.34 -0.72
N SER A 8 33.75 -40.55 -1.07
CA SER A 8 33.75 -39.54 -2.14
C SER A 8 32.84 -38.35 -1.84
N THR A 9 33.51 -37.26 -1.47
CA THR A 9 33.08 -35.87 -1.46
C THR A 9 32.34 -35.50 -2.76
N THR A 10 31.09 -35.05 -2.64
CA THR A 10 30.41 -34.34 -3.73
C THR A 10 29.79 -33.06 -3.16
N THR A 11 30.56 -31.98 -3.26
CA THR A 11 30.08 -30.60 -3.21
C THR A 11 29.18 -30.38 -4.43
N ASN A 12 27.86 -30.35 -4.22
CA ASN A 12 26.92 -29.87 -5.23
C ASN A 12 26.73 -28.37 -5.07
N ASP A 13 27.56 -27.63 -5.79
CA ASP A 13 27.26 -26.28 -6.29
C ASP A 13 26.04 -26.37 -7.22
N ILE A 14 24.91 -25.77 -6.86
CA ILE A 14 23.84 -25.42 -7.80
C ILE A 14 23.30 -24.02 -7.50
N SER A 15 23.81 -23.09 -8.32
CA SER A 15 23.11 -22.03 -9.04
C SER A 15 22.30 -21.01 -8.25
N THR A 16 22.98 -19.89 -7.98
CA THR A 16 22.41 -18.55 -7.81
C THR A 16 21.66 -18.10 -9.06
N ASP A 17 20.37 -17.85 -8.92
CA ASP A 17 19.53 -17.13 -9.89
C ASP A 17 19.92 -15.63 -9.92
N PRO A 18 20.37 -15.05 -11.05
CA PRO A 18 20.97 -13.71 -11.07
C PRO A 18 19.96 -12.60 -11.36
N THR A 19 18.86 -12.52 -10.59
CA THR A 19 17.87 -11.42 -10.77
C THR A 19 17.26 -10.83 -9.49
N LEU A 20 17.88 -10.99 -8.31
CA LEU A 20 17.44 -10.31 -7.07
C LEU A 20 18.60 -9.62 -6.37
N ASP A 21 18.43 -8.31 -6.13
CA ASP A 21 19.42 -7.42 -5.51
C ASP A 21 19.94 -8.01 -4.17
N PRO A 22 21.27 -8.26 -4.04
CA PRO A 22 21.89 -8.91 -2.89
C PRO A 22 21.69 -8.14 -1.56
N THR A 23 21.35 -6.84 -1.63
CA THR A 23 21.00 -6.07 -0.43
C THR A 23 19.63 -6.47 0.14
N THR A 24 18.70 -6.90 -0.71
CA THR A 24 17.35 -7.37 -0.33
C THR A 24 17.42 -8.70 0.39
N GLN A 25 18.28 -9.62 -0.08
CA GLN A 25 18.50 -10.92 0.57
C GLN A 25 19.17 -10.77 1.94
N ARG A 26 20.18 -9.88 2.08
CA ARG A 26 20.82 -9.60 3.38
C ARG A 26 19.87 -8.95 4.38
N LYS A 27 19.05 -7.98 3.94
CA LYS A 27 18.06 -7.30 4.80
C LYS A 27 16.92 -8.24 5.22
N HIS A 28 16.48 -9.10 4.31
CA HIS A 28 15.48 -10.14 4.59
C HIS A 28 16.01 -11.17 5.59
N ALA A 29 17.28 -11.60 5.46
CA ALA A 29 17.91 -12.48 6.44
C ALA A 29 18.01 -11.83 7.84
N ALA A 30 18.41 -10.56 7.92
CA ALA A 30 18.53 -9.83 9.20
C ALA A 30 17.17 -9.59 9.90
N MET A 31 16.11 -9.33 9.13
CA MET A 31 14.74 -9.23 9.66
C MET A 31 14.23 -10.58 10.20
N ILE A 32 14.59 -11.68 9.52
CA ILE A 32 14.24 -13.04 9.94
C ILE A 32 14.97 -13.44 11.23
N GLU A 33 16.25 -13.08 11.37
CA GLU A 33 17.02 -13.32 12.58
C GLU A 33 16.43 -12.57 13.78
N ARG A 34 15.99 -11.31 13.59
CA ARG A 34 15.35 -10.51 14.64
C ARG A 34 14.02 -11.10 15.10
N LEU A 35 13.22 -11.66 14.19
CA LEU A 35 11.95 -12.33 14.51
C LEU A 35 12.17 -13.71 15.15
N SER A 36 13.22 -14.43 14.75
CA SER A 36 13.65 -15.68 15.39
C SER A 36 14.07 -15.44 16.85
N ASN A 37 14.83 -14.38 17.12
CA ASN A 37 15.27 -14.03 18.47
C ASN A 37 14.11 -13.59 19.38
N LEU A 38 13.07 -12.96 18.82
CA LEU A 38 11.82 -12.65 19.53
C LEU A 38 10.98 -13.91 19.85
N HIS A 39 11.09 -14.96 19.03
CA HIS A 39 10.45 -16.24 19.30
C HIS A 39 11.26 -17.07 20.31
N GLN A 40 12.59 -17.13 20.21
CA GLN A 40 13.45 -17.81 21.17
C GLN A 40 13.33 -17.22 22.58
N SER A 41 13.17 -15.89 22.71
CA SER A 41 12.91 -15.22 23.99
C SER A 41 11.51 -15.49 24.57
N ARG A 42 10.55 -15.93 23.75
CA ARG A 42 9.23 -16.41 24.23
C ARG A 42 9.23 -17.90 24.56
N VAL A 43 9.96 -18.71 23.80
CA VAL A 43 10.09 -20.16 24.00
C VAL A 43 10.95 -20.49 25.22
N SER A 44 11.94 -19.65 25.58
CA SER A 44 12.73 -19.82 26.81
C SER A 44 11.90 -19.65 28.10
N ASN A 45 10.68 -19.13 28.02
CA ASN A 45 9.82 -18.87 29.18
C ASN A 45 8.62 -19.81 29.34
N LYS A 46 8.37 -20.77 28.43
CA LYS A 46 7.26 -21.72 28.58
C LYS A 46 7.54 -23.05 27.90
N SER A 47 7.87 -24.06 28.71
CA SER A 47 8.02 -25.45 28.30
C SER A 47 6.92 -26.31 28.91
N ASP A 48 5.66 -26.08 28.54
CA ASP A 48 4.56 -26.96 28.93
C ASP A 48 3.77 -27.45 27.70
N PRO A 49 3.84 -28.75 27.33
CA PRO A 49 3.14 -29.32 26.17
C PRO A 49 1.60 -29.28 26.23
N LYS A 50 1.03 -28.74 27.32
CA LYS A 50 -0.42 -28.64 27.59
C LYS A 50 -0.98 -27.22 27.42
N ASP A 51 -0.24 -26.30 26.81
CA ASP A 51 -0.73 -24.95 26.52
C ASP A 51 -1.82 -25.02 25.41
N PRO A 52 -3.03 -24.47 25.60
CA PRO A 52 -4.12 -24.51 24.62
C PRO A 52 -3.71 -24.02 23.23
N SER A 53 -2.75 -23.07 23.17
CA SER A 53 -2.20 -22.53 21.93
C SER A 53 -1.46 -23.57 21.06
N PHE A 54 -0.84 -24.57 21.69
CA PHE A 54 -0.11 -25.63 21.00
C PHE A 54 -1.07 -26.67 20.39
N GLU A 55 -2.18 -26.97 21.08
CA GLU A 55 -3.24 -27.83 20.58
C GLU A 55 -3.98 -27.18 19.40
N SER A 56 -4.24 -25.87 19.48
CA SER A 56 -4.80 -25.09 18.36
C SER A 56 -3.87 -25.06 17.14
N THR A 57 -2.55 -24.96 17.34
CA THR A 57 -1.56 -24.97 16.24
C THR A 57 -1.52 -26.32 15.52
N LYS A 58 -1.50 -27.43 16.26
CA LYS A 58 -1.54 -28.78 15.66
C LYS A 58 -2.84 -29.05 14.90
N SER A 59 -3.97 -28.64 15.48
CA SER A 59 -5.28 -28.76 14.83
C SER A 59 -5.31 -27.98 13.51
N PHE A 60 -4.83 -26.74 13.52
CA PHE A 60 -4.67 -25.94 12.30
C PHE A 60 -3.79 -26.64 11.26
N LEU A 61 -2.60 -27.10 11.64
CA LEU A 61 -1.67 -27.73 10.69
C LEU A 61 -2.24 -29.00 10.07
N SER A 62 -2.99 -29.80 10.85
CA SER A 62 -3.68 -30.97 10.33
C SER A 62 -4.76 -30.59 9.31
N LEU A 63 -5.58 -29.59 9.61
CA LEU A 63 -6.63 -29.11 8.69
C LEU A 63 -6.02 -28.51 7.42
N PHE A 64 -4.98 -27.69 7.57
CA PHE A 64 -4.26 -27.06 6.47
C PHE A 64 -3.64 -28.11 5.54
N THR A 65 -2.99 -29.13 6.11
CA THR A 65 -2.35 -30.21 5.33
C THR A 65 -3.39 -31.08 4.62
N ASN A 66 -4.51 -31.39 5.27
CA ASN A 66 -5.59 -32.16 4.65
C ASN A 66 -6.22 -31.40 3.47
N SER A 67 -6.52 -30.11 3.65
CA SER A 67 -7.07 -29.27 2.58
C SER A 67 -6.08 -29.08 1.43
N LYS A 68 -4.79 -28.89 1.74
CA LYS A 68 -3.71 -28.85 0.74
C LYS A 68 -3.69 -30.14 -0.09
N GLN A 69 -3.65 -31.30 0.57
CA GLN A 69 -3.61 -32.60 -0.12
C GLN A 69 -4.85 -32.84 -0.98
N ALA A 70 -6.03 -32.40 -0.55
CA ALA A 70 -7.26 -32.49 -1.33
C ALA A 70 -7.20 -31.64 -2.61
N ILE A 71 -6.66 -30.42 -2.52
CA ILE A 71 -6.45 -29.53 -3.66
C ILE A 71 -5.42 -30.12 -4.63
N GLU A 72 -4.28 -30.57 -4.12
CA GLU A 72 -3.21 -31.19 -4.92
C GLU A 72 -3.71 -32.45 -5.64
N SER A 73 -4.44 -33.33 -4.95
CA SER A 73 -5.04 -34.53 -5.55
C SER A 73 -6.03 -34.19 -6.66
N SER A 74 -6.81 -33.12 -6.50
CA SER A 74 -7.77 -32.66 -7.51
C SER A 74 -7.05 -32.05 -8.72
N LEU A 75 -5.97 -31.29 -8.50
CA LEU A 75 -5.11 -30.77 -9.57
C LEU A 75 -4.41 -31.90 -10.34
N THR A 76 -3.89 -32.92 -9.65
CA THR A 76 -3.27 -34.08 -10.31
C THR A 76 -4.27 -34.88 -11.13
N LYS A 77 -5.51 -35.07 -10.63
CA LYS A 77 -6.59 -35.71 -11.41
C LYS A 77 -6.87 -34.96 -12.72
N ILE A 78 -6.92 -33.63 -12.69
CA ILE A 78 -7.13 -32.81 -13.90
C ILE A 78 -5.91 -32.87 -14.83
N GLN A 79 -4.70 -32.93 -14.29
CA GLN A 79 -3.46 -33.04 -15.09
C GLN A 79 -3.25 -34.42 -15.74
N GLN A 80 -3.85 -35.49 -15.19
CA GLN A 80 -3.72 -36.87 -15.69
C GLN A 80 -4.75 -37.25 -16.75
N ILE A 81 -5.72 -36.38 -17.07
CA ILE A 81 -6.70 -36.63 -18.14
C ILE A 81 -5.96 -36.52 -19.49
N PRO A 82 -5.84 -37.60 -20.29
CA PRO A 82 -5.17 -37.56 -21.58
C PRO A 82 -5.91 -36.67 -22.58
N ASP A 83 -5.18 -36.06 -23.51
CA ASP A 83 -5.59 -35.13 -24.59
C ASP A 83 -6.67 -35.67 -25.59
N MET A 84 -7.41 -36.72 -25.27
CA MET A 84 -8.42 -37.34 -26.13
C MET A 84 -9.77 -37.50 -25.42
N SER A 85 -10.43 -36.40 -25.09
CA SER A 85 -11.90 -36.39 -24.97
C SER A 85 -12.45 -34.96 -25.12
N PRO A 86 -13.03 -34.58 -26.28
CA PRO A 86 -13.46 -33.21 -26.55
C PRO A 86 -14.78 -32.81 -25.85
N ASN A 87 -15.18 -33.50 -24.78
CA ASN A 87 -16.51 -33.34 -24.16
C ASN A 87 -16.55 -33.49 -22.64
N LEU A 88 -15.48 -33.13 -21.92
CA LEU A 88 -15.52 -33.00 -20.46
C LEU A 88 -15.43 -31.51 -20.08
N ASP A 89 -16.53 -30.94 -19.59
CA ASP A 89 -16.54 -29.57 -19.05
C ASP A 89 -15.83 -29.60 -17.70
N LEU A 90 -14.52 -29.33 -17.71
CA LEU A 90 -13.64 -29.28 -16.52
C LEU A 90 -13.71 -27.94 -15.77
N LYS A 91 -14.53 -27.00 -16.23
CA LYS A 91 -14.79 -25.71 -15.56
C LYS A 91 -15.33 -25.85 -14.13
N PRO A 92 -16.37 -26.66 -13.84
CA PRO A 92 -16.87 -26.82 -12.47
C PRO A 92 -15.78 -27.32 -11.51
N ASP A 93 -14.87 -28.18 -11.97
CA ASP A 93 -13.79 -28.70 -11.13
C ASP A 93 -12.71 -27.64 -10.86
N LEU A 94 -12.38 -26.80 -11.84
CA LEU A 94 -11.47 -25.66 -11.66
C LEU A 94 -12.06 -24.58 -10.74
N GLU A 95 -13.36 -24.29 -10.87
CA GLU A 95 -14.06 -23.35 -9.98
C GLU A 95 -14.10 -23.90 -8.55
N LYS A 96 -14.36 -25.19 -8.37
CA LYS A 96 -14.32 -25.85 -7.06
C LYS A 96 -12.93 -25.80 -6.41
N ILE A 97 -11.86 -25.95 -7.19
CA ILE A 97 -10.48 -25.81 -6.70
C ILE A 97 -10.18 -24.36 -6.31
N SER A 98 -10.63 -23.38 -7.11
CA SER A 98 -10.49 -21.95 -6.80
C SER A 98 -11.17 -21.56 -5.47
N ILE A 99 -12.39 -22.06 -5.25
CA ILE A 99 -13.12 -21.88 -3.99
C ILE A 99 -12.34 -22.52 -2.83
N SER A 100 -11.84 -23.74 -3.01
CA SER A 100 -11.08 -24.45 -1.96
C SER A 100 -9.78 -23.73 -1.58
N ILE A 101 -9.10 -23.08 -2.52
CA ILE A 101 -7.92 -22.24 -2.26
C ILE A 101 -8.31 -20.97 -1.48
N THR A 102 -9.45 -20.38 -1.79
CA THR A 102 -9.97 -19.20 -1.08
C THR A 102 -10.36 -19.54 0.36
N ASP A 103 -10.97 -20.71 0.57
CA ASP A 103 -11.29 -21.22 1.91
C ASP A 103 -10.01 -21.50 2.72
N LEU A 104 -8.94 -21.99 2.06
CA LEU A 104 -7.64 -22.19 2.69
C LEU A 104 -6.99 -20.86 3.10
N GLU A 105 -7.12 -19.80 2.30
CA GLU A 105 -6.68 -18.44 2.63
C GLU A 105 -7.42 -17.87 3.84
N LYS A 106 -8.74 -18.04 3.88
CA LYS A 106 -9.57 -17.63 5.00
C LYS A 106 -9.18 -18.36 6.29
N LEU A 107 -8.93 -19.66 6.20
CA LEU A 107 -8.47 -20.49 7.33
C LEU A 107 -7.12 -20.01 7.88
N VAL A 108 -6.18 -19.57 7.04
CA VAL A 108 -4.92 -18.97 7.49
C VAL A 108 -5.15 -17.62 8.16
N ALA A 109 -6.03 -16.78 7.62
CA ALA A 109 -6.33 -15.46 8.17
C ALA A 109 -6.97 -15.55 9.57
N GLU A 110 -7.98 -16.41 9.74
CA GLU A 110 -8.71 -16.61 11.00
C GLU A 110 -7.83 -17.16 12.12
N ASN A 111 -6.82 -17.97 11.78
CA ASN A 111 -5.95 -18.63 12.74
C ASN A 111 -4.58 -17.94 12.91
N SER A 112 -4.31 -16.89 12.14
CA SER A 112 -3.01 -16.18 12.11
C SER A 112 -2.54 -15.63 13.47
N TYR A 113 -3.46 -15.34 14.39
CA TYR A 113 -3.15 -14.72 15.68
C TYR A 113 -2.40 -15.64 16.66
N PHE A 114 -2.54 -16.96 16.54
CA PHE A 114 -1.89 -17.93 17.43
C PHE A 114 -0.82 -18.78 16.73
N LEU A 115 -0.67 -18.66 15.41
CA LEU A 115 0.27 -19.46 14.66
C LEU A 115 1.70 -18.91 14.77
N PRO A 116 2.72 -19.80 14.86
CA PRO A 116 4.11 -19.40 14.76
C PRO A 116 4.39 -18.66 13.44
N PRO A 117 5.23 -17.62 13.42
CA PRO A 117 5.56 -16.87 12.20
C PRO A 117 6.16 -17.71 11.07
N TYR A 118 6.77 -18.86 11.40
CA TYR A 118 7.22 -19.83 10.40
C TYR A 118 6.03 -20.51 9.70
N GLU A 119 5.03 -20.95 10.46
CA GLU A 119 3.84 -21.62 9.93
C GLU A 119 3.01 -20.70 9.06
N VAL A 120 2.80 -19.44 9.49
CA VAL A 120 2.11 -18.43 8.67
C VAL A 120 2.82 -18.23 7.33
N ARG A 121 4.16 -18.12 7.33
CA ARG A 121 4.95 -17.97 6.09
C ARG A 121 4.86 -19.20 5.19
N SER A 122 4.98 -20.40 5.77
CA SER A 122 4.90 -21.67 5.05
C SER A 122 3.53 -21.86 4.40
N SER A 123 2.46 -21.55 5.14
CA SER A 123 1.08 -21.64 4.65
C SER A 123 0.79 -20.65 3.52
N LEU A 124 1.17 -19.38 3.67
CA LEU A 124 0.98 -18.36 2.63
C LEU A 124 1.78 -18.66 1.35
N LYS A 125 3.02 -19.15 1.50
CA LYS A 125 3.83 -19.59 0.37
C LYS A 125 3.16 -20.75 -0.37
N THR A 126 2.70 -21.76 0.37
CA THR A 126 2.01 -22.93 -0.20
C THR A 126 0.75 -22.51 -0.98
N ILE A 127 -0.03 -21.56 -0.45
CA ILE A 127 -1.21 -21.02 -1.14
C ILE A 127 -0.83 -20.33 -2.45
N SER A 128 0.23 -19.52 -2.44
CA SER A 128 0.75 -18.87 -3.66
C SER A 128 1.16 -19.89 -4.72
N ASP A 129 1.86 -20.96 -4.30
CA ASP A 129 2.30 -22.03 -5.20
C ASP A 129 1.09 -22.80 -5.79
N LEU A 130 0.04 -23.02 -5.00
CA LEU A 130 -1.22 -23.64 -5.46
C LEU A 130 -1.96 -22.77 -6.47
N LYS A 131 -2.03 -21.44 -6.26
CA LYS A 131 -2.61 -20.49 -7.22
C LYS A 131 -1.87 -20.50 -8.55
N GLN A 132 -0.54 -20.44 -8.51
CA GLN A 132 0.29 -20.51 -9.72
C GLN A 132 0.11 -21.84 -10.48
N THR A 133 -0.06 -22.95 -9.75
CA THR A 133 -0.31 -24.26 -10.35
C THR A 133 -1.69 -24.31 -11.02
N LEU A 134 -2.73 -23.75 -10.38
CA LEU A 134 -4.08 -23.63 -10.96
C LEU A 134 -4.06 -22.80 -12.25
N ASP A 135 -3.37 -21.66 -12.27
CA ASP A 135 -3.24 -20.81 -13.45
C ASP A 135 -2.51 -21.52 -14.60
N SER A 136 -1.49 -22.30 -14.27
CA SER A 136 -0.74 -23.11 -15.24
C SER A 136 -1.60 -24.21 -15.85
N VAL A 137 -2.42 -24.89 -15.04
CA VAL A 137 -3.37 -25.92 -15.52
C VAL A 137 -4.49 -25.29 -16.34
N SER A 138 -5.05 -24.17 -15.88
CA SER A 138 -6.09 -23.43 -16.60
C SER A 138 -5.59 -22.94 -17.97
N SER A 139 -4.32 -22.53 -18.06
CA SER A 139 -3.71 -22.05 -19.30
C SER A 139 -3.43 -23.17 -20.32
N LYS A 140 -3.21 -24.41 -19.85
CA LYS A 140 -3.06 -25.60 -20.71
C LYS A 140 -4.40 -26.04 -21.32
N LEU A 141 -5.49 -25.96 -20.56
CA LEU A 141 -6.83 -26.37 -21.00
C LEU A 141 -7.52 -25.37 -21.95
N LYS A 142 -7.11 -24.09 -21.92
CA LYS A 142 -7.42 -23.11 -22.96
C LYS A 142 -6.18 -22.26 -23.21
N PRO A 143 -5.42 -22.50 -24.30
CA PRO A 143 -4.38 -21.56 -24.69
C PRO A 143 -5.06 -20.21 -24.91
N ARG A 144 -4.80 -19.27 -23.99
CA ARG A 144 -5.34 -17.91 -24.08
C ARG A 144 -4.92 -17.37 -25.44
N LYS A 145 -5.90 -16.91 -26.24
CA LYS A 145 -5.61 -16.10 -27.43
C LYS A 145 -4.81 -14.90 -26.95
N LYS A 146 -3.49 -14.94 -27.12
CA LYS A 146 -2.68 -13.72 -27.05
C LYS A 146 -3.25 -12.80 -28.13
N PHE A 147 -3.76 -11.65 -27.71
CA PHE A 147 -4.06 -10.56 -28.62
C PHE A 147 -2.79 -10.28 -29.42
N SER A 148 -2.76 -10.78 -30.65
CA SER A 148 -1.70 -10.57 -31.62
C SER A 148 -2.21 -9.51 -32.58
N PHE A 149 -1.72 -8.28 -32.44
CA PHE A 149 -1.88 -7.28 -33.50
C PHE A 149 -1.16 -7.80 -34.74
N LYS A 150 -1.94 -8.15 -35.78
CA LYS A 150 -1.39 -8.51 -37.10
C LYS A 150 -0.74 -7.27 -37.71
N ASN A 151 0.59 -7.23 -37.72
CA ASN A 151 1.34 -6.37 -38.65
C ASN A 151 1.18 -6.93 -40.08
N LYS A 152 0.63 -6.12 -40.99
CA LYS A 152 0.75 -6.32 -42.43
C LYS A 152 1.99 -5.55 -42.94
N PRO A 153 2.82 -6.14 -43.81
CA PRO A 153 4.04 -5.49 -44.29
C PRO A 153 3.76 -4.44 -45.36
N ALA A 154 4.70 -3.49 -45.44
CA ALA A 154 4.67 -2.26 -46.21
C ALA A 154 4.71 -2.44 -47.74
N LYS A 155 4.01 -1.55 -48.44
CA LYS A 155 4.36 -1.07 -49.78
C LYS A 155 4.48 0.45 -49.72
N LYS A 156 5.67 0.97 -50.00
CA LYS A 156 6.01 2.39 -50.26
C LYS A 156 6.21 2.56 -51.77
N PRO A 157 6.37 3.78 -52.30
CA PRO A 157 5.66 5.05 -51.99
C PRO A 157 5.26 5.79 -53.30
N GLU A 158 4.48 6.87 -53.23
CA GLU A 158 4.76 8.10 -54.00
C GLU A 158 3.92 9.31 -53.52
N THR A 159 4.67 10.26 -52.93
CA THR A 159 4.56 11.73 -52.99
C THR A 159 3.22 12.46 -52.78
N ALA A 160 3.07 13.18 -51.66
CA ALA A 160 3.41 14.62 -51.57
C ALA A 160 3.04 15.25 -50.20
N ASN A 161 4.05 15.85 -49.56
CA ASN A 161 4.08 17.02 -48.65
C ASN A 161 3.03 17.22 -47.56
N ILE A 162 3.45 17.11 -46.29
CA ILE A 162 3.17 18.12 -45.23
C ILE A 162 4.39 18.22 -44.30
N VAL A 163 4.89 19.44 -44.10
CA VAL A 163 5.88 19.84 -43.08
C VAL A 163 5.12 20.17 -41.79
N THR A 164 5.53 19.59 -40.65
CA THR A 164 5.94 20.31 -39.42
C THR A 164 6.26 19.33 -38.28
N GLU A 165 7.38 19.62 -37.61
CA GLU A 165 7.90 19.05 -36.36
C GLU A 165 6.95 19.35 -35.17
N ASP A 166 6.77 18.42 -34.22
CA ASP A 166 7.57 18.35 -32.97
C ASP A 166 6.89 17.49 -31.88
N ALA A 167 7.75 17.01 -30.98
CA ALA A 167 7.51 16.71 -29.56
C ALA A 167 6.73 15.45 -29.09
N TYR A 168 7.49 14.68 -28.29
CA TYR A 168 7.12 13.78 -27.21
C TYR A 168 5.74 14.03 -26.58
N LYS A 169 4.88 13.00 -26.61
CA LYS A 169 3.63 13.01 -25.83
C LYS A 169 3.90 12.49 -24.42
N ASN A 170 3.89 13.44 -23.48
CA ASN A 170 3.58 13.19 -22.08
C ASN A 170 2.18 12.57 -21.99
N GLU A 171 2.05 11.45 -21.28
CA GLU A 171 0.75 10.98 -20.83
C GLU A 171 0.26 11.90 -19.72
N GLU A 172 -0.66 12.79 -20.06
CA GLU A 172 -1.44 13.57 -19.11
C GLU A 172 -2.15 12.62 -18.14
N HIS A 173 -1.71 12.60 -16.88
CA HIS A 173 -2.59 12.21 -15.79
C HIS A 173 -3.75 13.23 -15.79
N GLN A 174 -4.91 12.81 -16.27
CA GLN A 174 -6.14 13.58 -16.12
C GLN A 174 -6.46 13.67 -14.62
N SER A 175 -5.94 14.70 -13.96
CA SER A 175 -6.43 15.16 -12.67
C SER A 175 -7.94 15.40 -12.83
N SER A 176 -8.79 14.77 -12.03
CA SER A 176 -10.25 14.87 -12.14
C SER A 176 -10.83 16.22 -11.69
N TYR A 177 -10.00 17.25 -11.54
CA TYR A 177 -10.36 18.50 -10.86
C TYR A 177 -10.88 19.55 -11.84
N LYS A 178 -12.20 19.74 -11.87
CA LYS A 178 -12.85 20.89 -12.51
C LYS A 178 -12.90 22.07 -11.54
N VAL A 179 -11.83 22.86 -11.48
CA VAL A 179 -11.61 23.93 -10.47
C VAL A 179 -12.12 25.32 -10.90
N LYS A 180 -13.08 25.46 -11.83
CA LYS A 180 -13.34 26.81 -12.37
C LYS A 180 -14.02 27.79 -11.40
N ASP A 181 -14.93 27.37 -10.51
CA ASP A 181 -15.75 28.32 -9.72
C ASP A 181 -15.67 28.24 -8.18
N SER A 182 -14.87 27.35 -7.58
CA SER A 182 -14.77 27.24 -6.12
C SER A 182 -13.97 28.40 -5.48
N PRO A 183 -14.39 28.97 -4.34
CA PRO A 183 -13.65 30.05 -3.69
C PRO A 183 -12.28 29.54 -3.20
N GLY A 184 -11.23 30.37 -3.32
CA GLY A 184 -9.89 29.93 -2.99
C GLY A 184 -8.78 30.92 -3.33
N PHE A 185 -7.58 30.66 -2.81
CA PHE A 185 -6.35 31.35 -3.21
C PHE A 185 -5.69 30.60 -4.37
N ARG A 186 -5.31 31.32 -5.43
CA ARG A 186 -4.79 30.73 -6.66
C ARG A 186 -3.68 31.57 -7.26
N SER A 187 -2.60 30.93 -7.70
CA SER A 187 -1.53 31.57 -8.48
C SER A 187 -0.90 32.77 -7.77
N ILE A 188 -0.55 32.59 -6.49
CA ILE A 188 0.07 33.62 -5.65
C ILE A 188 1.44 33.12 -5.21
N GLU A 189 2.42 34.02 -5.17
CA GLU A 189 3.77 33.70 -4.75
C GLU A 189 4.28 34.71 -3.70
N ASN A 190 5.09 34.22 -2.75
CA ASN A 190 5.80 35.04 -1.75
C ASN A 190 4.90 35.93 -0.86
N GLU A 191 3.67 35.50 -0.59
CA GLU A 191 2.70 36.28 0.17
C GLU A 191 2.22 35.55 1.43
N VAL A 192 1.70 36.34 2.38
CA VAL A 192 1.00 35.85 3.57
C VAL A 192 -0.51 36.03 3.37
N LEU A 193 -1.24 34.94 3.29
CA LEU A 193 -2.65 34.89 2.96
C LEU A 193 -3.47 34.50 4.19
N ILE A 194 -4.41 35.35 4.58
CA ILE A 194 -5.22 35.15 5.79
C ILE A 194 -6.70 35.11 5.41
N LYS A 195 -7.42 34.11 5.91
CA LYS A 195 -8.86 34.01 5.75
C LYS A 195 -9.51 33.47 7.02
N GLU A 196 -10.48 34.21 7.52
CA GLU A 196 -11.34 33.78 8.62
C GLU A 196 -12.68 33.26 8.06
N PHE A 197 -13.11 32.10 8.56
CA PHE A 197 -14.36 31.44 8.22
C PHE A 197 -15.33 31.61 9.40
N LYS A 198 -16.45 32.30 9.17
CA LYS A 198 -17.50 32.50 10.16
C LYS A 198 -18.66 31.54 9.85
N GLY A 199 -18.70 30.40 10.54
CA GLY A 199 -19.78 29.41 10.45
C GLY A 199 -19.63 28.36 9.34
N ALA A 200 -20.38 27.25 9.49
CA ALA A 200 -20.30 26.04 8.67
C ALA A 200 -20.91 26.15 7.24
N GLU A 201 -21.19 27.38 6.77
CA GLU A 201 -21.84 27.63 5.47
C GLU A 201 -20.87 27.56 4.29
N ILE A 202 -19.56 27.59 4.52
CA ILE A 202 -18.57 27.51 3.45
C ILE A 202 -18.30 26.05 3.11
N GLY A 203 -18.84 25.63 1.95
CA GLY A 203 -18.83 24.24 1.48
C GLY A 203 -17.45 23.73 1.06
N GLU A 204 -16.70 24.50 0.29
CA GLU A 204 -15.38 24.08 -0.19
C GLU A 204 -14.46 25.29 -0.32
N TYR A 205 -13.18 25.08 -0.08
CA TYR A 205 -12.15 26.09 -0.27
C TYR A 205 -10.96 25.48 -0.99
N VAL A 206 -10.34 26.24 -1.90
CA VAL A 206 -9.24 25.74 -2.74
C VAL A 206 -7.97 26.56 -2.52
N LEU A 207 -6.84 25.88 -2.38
CA LEU A 207 -5.51 26.46 -2.46
C LEU A 207 -4.83 25.85 -3.69
N SER A 208 -4.54 26.66 -4.72
CA SER A 208 -3.86 26.16 -5.90
C SER A 208 -2.71 27.03 -6.38
N ASP A 209 -1.68 26.40 -6.96
CA ASP A 209 -0.60 27.11 -7.64
C ASP A 209 0.07 28.17 -6.73
N LEU A 210 0.40 27.80 -5.49
CA LEU A 210 1.07 28.69 -4.55
C LEU A 210 2.54 28.33 -4.40
N THR A 211 3.40 29.35 -4.40
CA THR A 211 4.86 29.18 -4.26
C THR A 211 5.38 30.08 -3.16
N ASN A 212 6.12 29.53 -2.20
CA ASN A 212 6.74 30.30 -1.11
C ASN A 212 5.74 31.14 -0.29
N CYS A 213 4.49 30.67 -0.17
CA CYS A 213 3.43 31.37 0.55
C CYS A 213 3.23 30.85 1.96
N GLU A 214 2.74 31.71 2.83
CA GLU A 214 2.19 31.32 4.14
C GLU A 214 0.69 31.53 4.14
N VAL A 215 -0.09 30.49 4.40
CA VAL A 215 -1.56 30.55 4.40
C VAL A 215 -2.08 30.25 5.79
N ARG A 216 -2.98 31.09 6.29
CA ARG A 216 -3.62 31.00 7.60
C ARG A 216 -5.13 31.02 7.42
N LEU A 217 -5.77 29.87 7.61
CA LEU A 217 -7.20 29.69 7.53
C LEU A 217 -7.76 29.41 8.93
N THR A 218 -8.52 30.34 9.50
CA THR A 218 -9.10 30.20 10.86
C THR A 218 -10.61 29.98 10.80
N GLY A 219 -11.17 29.24 11.75
CA GLY A 219 -12.59 28.87 11.75
C GLY A 219 -12.86 27.51 11.13
N CYS A 220 -14.15 27.17 10.95
CA CYS A 220 -14.61 25.88 10.46
C CYS A 220 -15.16 25.95 9.02
N PHE A 221 -14.85 24.94 8.21
CA PHE A 221 -15.42 24.77 6.87
C PHE A 221 -15.45 23.29 6.48
N ARG A 222 -16.11 22.93 5.37
CA ARG A 222 -16.43 21.53 5.06
C ARG A 222 -15.33 20.76 4.33
N THR A 223 -14.76 21.35 3.29
CA THR A 223 -13.79 20.64 2.42
C THR A 223 -12.66 21.56 2.02
N LEU A 224 -11.42 21.05 2.05
CA LEU A 224 -10.23 21.75 1.56
C LEU A 224 -9.61 20.96 0.40
N PHE A 225 -9.40 21.64 -0.71
CA PHE A 225 -8.61 21.12 -1.83
C PHE A 225 -7.31 21.89 -1.94
N ILE A 226 -6.20 21.18 -1.99
CA ILE A 226 -4.85 21.74 -2.09
C ILE A 226 -4.19 21.12 -3.32
N ASN A 227 -3.74 21.95 -4.26
CA ASN A 227 -3.18 21.46 -5.52
C ASN A 227 -1.98 22.29 -5.98
N ARG A 228 -0.85 21.66 -6.33
CA ARG A 228 0.34 22.33 -6.86
C ARG A 228 0.87 23.43 -5.92
N LEU A 229 1.31 23.03 -4.73
CA LEU A 229 1.96 23.94 -3.77
C LEU A 229 3.44 23.63 -3.63
N LYS A 230 4.28 24.66 -3.60
CA LYS A 230 5.74 24.52 -3.44
C LYS A 230 6.27 25.43 -2.34
N ASN A 231 7.07 24.87 -1.43
CA ASN A 231 7.72 25.60 -0.34
C ASN A 231 6.77 26.47 0.50
N CYS A 232 5.52 26.02 0.68
CA CYS A 232 4.49 26.77 1.39
C CYS A 232 4.31 26.29 2.83
N LYS A 233 3.86 27.19 3.71
CA LYS A 233 3.45 26.87 5.08
C LYS A 233 1.95 27.10 5.21
N ILE A 234 1.20 26.06 5.52
CA ILE A 234 -0.26 26.08 5.48
C ILE A 234 -0.79 25.72 6.86
N TYR A 235 -1.45 26.67 7.51
CA TYR A 235 -2.05 26.55 8.82
C TYR A 235 -3.55 26.65 8.69
N VAL A 236 -4.26 25.60 9.08
CA VAL A 236 -5.71 25.50 8.88
C VAL A 236 -6.37 25.03 10.16
N GLY A 237 -7.44 25.72 10.54
CA GLY A 237 -8.38 25.27 11.55
C GLY A 237 -9.10 23.97 11.17
N PRO A 238 -10.11 23.57 11.96
CA PRO A 238 -10.79 22.29 11.79
C PRO A 238 -11.63 22.24 10.50
N VAL A 239 -11.41 21.18 9.71
CA VAL A 239 -12.19 20.87 8.52
C VAL A 239 -13.17 19.74 8.85
N LEU A 240 -14.46 20.00 8.67
CA LEU A 240 -15.55 19.09 9.06
C LEU A 240 -15.59 17.79 8.24
N GLY A 241 -15.12 17.84 6.99
CA GLY A 241 -15.17 16.73 6.06
C GLY A 241 -13.79 16.18 5.74
N SER A 242 -13.37 16.43 4.50
CA SER A 242 -12.16 15.85 3.95
C SER A 242 -11.19 16.91 3.45
N ILE A 243 -9.90 16.60 3.53
CA ILE A 243 -8.84 17.36 2.89
C ILE A 243 -8.22 16.47 1.83
N LEU A 244 -8.05 17.03 0.63
CA LEU A 244 -7.40 16.39 -0.49
C LEU A 244 -6.22 17.24 -0.94
N ILE A 245 -5.03 16.63 -0.91
CA ILE A 245 -3.75 17.29 -1.17
C ILE A 245 -3.11 16.63 -2.36
N GLU A 246 -2.76 17.41 -3.36
CA GLU A 246 -2.15 16.94 -4.59
C GLU A 246 -0.96 17.78 -5.03
N GLU A 247 0.06 17.10 -5.55
CA GLU A 247 1.23 17.72 -6.19
C GLU A 247 1.90 18.77 -5.29
N VAL A 248 2.34 18.36 -4.09
CA VAL A 248 2.96 19.26 -3.11
C VAL A 248 4.43 18.91 -2.87
N GLU A 249 5.28 19.93 -2.74
CA GLU A 249 6.72 19.74 -2.58
C GLU A 249 7.34 20.75 -1.61
N GLY A 250 8.13 20.26 -0.65
CA GLY A 250 8.85 21.10 0.30
C GLY A 250 7.95 21.91 1.24
N CYS A 251 6.71 21.46 1.46
CA CYS A 251 5.71 22.20 2.21
C CYS A 251 5.65 21.78 3.68
N LEU A 252 5.00 22.62 4.48
CA LEU A 252 4.62 22.33 5.86
C LEU A 252 3.12 22.55 6.02
N PHE A 253 2.42 21.52 6.49
CA PHE A 253 0.98 21.56 6.70
C PHE A 253 0.64 21.35 8.17
N VAL A 254 -0.22 22.20 8.73
CA VAL A 254 -0.83 22.01 10.04
C VAL A 254 -2.34 21.97 9.85
N LEU A 255 -2.92 20.77 9.90
CA LEU A 255 -4.28 20.50 9.43
C LEU A 255 -5.06 19.63 10.42
N ALA A 256 -6.34 19.92 10.61
CA ALA A 256 -7.27 19.06 11.34
C ALA A 256 -8.48 18.70 10.45
N SER A 257 -8.80 17.41 10.31
CA SER A 257 -9.88 16.95 9.41
C SER A 257 -10.38 15.55 9.77
N HIS A 258 -11.57 15.14 9.32
CA HIS A 258 -12.02 13.77 9.55
C HIS A 258 -11.29 12.79 8.65
N GLN A 259 -11.11 13.14 7.38
CA GLN A 259 -10.34 12.37 6.40
C GLN A 259 -9.29 13.23 5.70
N ILE A 260 -8.12 12.64 5.44
CA ILE A 260 -7.01 13.29 4.74
C ILE A 260 -6.47 12.33 3.69
N ARG A 261 -6.44 12.77 2.43
CA ARG A 261 -5.88 12.04 1.29
C ARG A 261 -4.78 12.87 0.64
N ILE A 262 -3.63 12.25 0.41
CA ILE A 262 -2.43 12.91 -0.06
C ILE A 262 -1.92 12.15 -1.29
N HIS A 263 -1.85 12.82 -2.43
CA HIS A 263 -1.35 12.27 -3.69
C HIS A 263 -0.16 13.11 -4.16
N HIS A 264 0.90 12.47 -4.65
CA HIS A 264 2.07 13.18 -5.19
C HIS A 264 2.73 14.20 -4.22
N ALA A 265 2.93 13.84 -2.96
CA ALA A 265 3.66 14.68 -2.01
C ALA A 265 5.16 14.31 -1.93
N LYS A 266 6.05 15.31 -1.90
CA LYS A 266 7.51 15.12 -1.82
C LYS A 266 8.13 15.97 -0.72
N GLY A 267 8.94 15.36 0.15
CA GLY A 267 9.74 16.07 1.15
C GLY A 267 8.92 17.08 1.98
N THR A 268 7.75 16.65 2.44
CA THR A 268 6.72 17.53 3.02
C THR A 268 6.36 17.04 4.42
N ASP A 269 6.17 17.99 5.34
CA ASP A 269 5.82 17.71 6.74
C ASP A 269 4.34 17.98 7.00
N PHE A 270 3.68 17.03 7.67
CA PHE A 270 2.25 17.08 7.99
C PHE A 270 2.03 16.96 9.50
N TYR A 271 1.57 18.05 10.12
CA TYR A 271 1.10 18.11 11.49
C TYR A 271 -0.41 17.93 11.49
N LEU A 272 -0.85 16.71 11.82
CA LEU A 272 -2.23 16.30 11.58
C LEU A 272 -2.98 16.03 12.88
N ARG A 273 -4.26 16.35 12.86
CA ARG A 273 -5.26 15.75 13.75
C ARG A 273 -6.36 15.19 12.87
N CYS A 274 -6.55 13.88 12.93
CA CYS A 274 -7.54 13.22 12.10
C CYS A 274 -8.27 12.10 12.81
N ARG A 275 -9.52 11.86 12.41
CA ARG A 275 -10.31 10.74 12.94
C ARG A 275 -9.93 9.42 12.29
N SER A 276 -9.77 9.41 10.97
CA SER A 276 -9.29 8.24 10.24
C SER A 276 -7.78 8.29 10.00
N ARG A 277 -7.21 7.13 9.67
CA ARG A 277 -5.85 7.03 9.14
C ARG A 277 -5.70 7.91 7.87
N PRO A 278 -4.67 8.76 7.77
CA PRO A 278 -4.34 9.45 6.52
C PRO A 278 -3.98 8.43 5.44
N ILE A 279 -4.34 8.72 4.19
CA ILE A 279 -3.99 7.89 3.03
C ILE A 279 -2.99 8.65 2.19
N ILE A 280 -1.89 7.99 1.81
CA ILE A 280 -0.91 8.51 0.86
C ILE A 280 -0.86 7.66 -0.41
N GLU A 281 -0.57 8.32 -1.52
CA GLU A 281 -0.33 7.71 -2.83
C GLU A 281 0.78 8.46 -3.57
N GLN A 282 1.63 7.75 -4.32
CA GLN A 282 2.71 8.32 -5.14
C GLN A 282 3.57 9.38 -4.42
N SER A 283 3.74 9.21 -3.10
CA SER A 283 4.40 10.19 -2.23
C SER A 283 5.76 9.66 -1.76
N SER A 284 6.68 10.55 -1.40
CA SER A 284 8.02 10.15 -0.95
C SER A 284 8.62 11.16 0.03
N GLY A 285 9.29 10.66 1.07
CA GLY A 285 9.92 11.50 2.08
C GLY A 285 8.93 12.38 2.85
N VAL A 286 7.69 11.92 3.02
CA VAL A 286 6.68 12.66 3.80
C VAL A 286 6.78 12.29 5.28
N ARG A 287 6.55 13.26 6.16
CA ARG A 287 6.71 13.05 7.62
C ARG A 287 5.48 13.51 8.37
N PHE A 288 5.08 12.78 9.40
CA PHE A 288 3.85 13.02 10.15
C PHE A 288 4.12 13.34 11.62
N ALA A 289 3.38 14.31 12.16
CA ALA A 289 3.49 14.83 13.51
C ALA A 289 2.10 15.17 14.06
N PRO A 290 1.93 15.32 15.39
CA PRO A 290 0.67 15.76 15.97
C PRO A 290 0.38 17.22 15.63
N TYR A 291 -0.90 17.54 15.41
CA TYR A 291 -1.39 18.91 15.21
C TYR A 291 -0.98 19.86 16.35
N CYS A 292 -0.53 21.06 15.98
CA CYS A 292 0.10 22.01 16.91
C CYS A 292 -0.39 23.47 16.74
N LEU A 293 -1.51 23.70 16.06
CA LEU A 293 -2.05 25.04 15.84
C LEU A 293 -2.88 25.53 17.04
N CYS A 294 -2.76 26.82 17.35
CA CYS A 294 -3.51 27.51 18.39
C CYS A 294 -3.93 28.90 17.88
N TYR A 295 -5.20 29.26 18.04
CA TYR A 295 -5.74 30.60 17.80
C TYR A 295 -6.99 30.82 18.66
N ASP A 296 -7.44 32.07 18.77
CA ASP A 296 -8.61 32.42 19.59
C ASP A 296 -9.89 31.73 19.07
N GLY A 297 -10.46 30.83 19.86
CA GLY A 297 -11.68 30.08 19.50
C GLY A 297 -11.45 28.68 18.93
N ILE A 298 -10.20 28.24 18.72
CA ILE A 298 -9.87 26.91 18.17
C ILE A 298 -10.52 25.75 18.94
N GLU A 299 -10.65 25.86 20.27
CA GLU A 299 -11.26 24.81 21.08
C GLU A 299 -12.74 24.60 20.75
N ASN A 300 -13.47 25.69 20.51
CA ASN A 300 -14.88 25.63 20.13
C ASN A 300 -15.01 25.07 18.71
N ASP A 301 -14.18 25.55 17.79
CA ASP A 301 -14.12 25.04 16.41
C ASP A 301 -13.85 23.53 16.38
N LEU A 302 -12.91 23.05 17.20
CA LEU A 302 -12.59 21.62 17.31
C LEU A 302 -13.75 20.83 17.91
N LYS A 303 -14.46 21.38 18.90
CA LYS A 303 -15.65 20.72 19.49
C LYS A 303 -16.79 20.62 18.49
N GLU A 304 -17.13 21.72 17.83
CA GLU A 304 -18.16 21.75 16.78
C GLU A 304 -17.81 20.81 15.63
N SER A 305 -16.53 20.78 15.27
CA SER A 305 -16.02 19.90 14.23
C SER A 305 -15.75 18.48 14.68
N ASN A 306 -16.09 18.11 15.92
CA ASN A 306 -15.91 16.75 16.41
C ASN A 306 -14.44 16.27 16.38
N LEU A 307 -13.47 17.19 16.45
CA LEU A 307 -12.03 16.98 16.38
C LEU A 307 -11.31 17.40 17.68
N TYR A 308 -12.05 17.64 18.77
CA TYR A 308 -11.47 18.03 20.05
C TYR A 308 -10.54 16.94 20.62
N ASP A 309 -11.01 15.69 20.61
CA ASP A 309 -10.23 14.54 21.05
C ASP A 309 -9.25 14.09 19.94
N ASP A 310 -7.96 13.98 20.29
CA ASP A 310 -6.95 13.41 19.39
C ASP A 310 -6.91 11.89 19.54
N THR A 311 -7.24 11.18 18.46
CA THR A 311 -7.23 9.71 18.41
C THR A 311 -5.84 9.15 18.11
N GLY A 312 -4.84 9.99 17.81
CA GLY A 312 -3.51 9.54 17.40
C GLY A 312 -3.47 8.90 16.00
N SER A 313 -4.56 9.00 15.23
CA SER A 313 -4.65 8.40 13.88
C SER A 313 -3.60 8.93 12.91
N TRP A 314 -3.07 10.14 13.16
CA TRP A 314 -1.99 10.76 12.38
C TRP A 314 -0.72 9.90 12.34
N ALA A 315 -0.49 9.03 13.34
CA ALA A 315 0.69 8.17 13.41
C ALA A 315 0.55 6.87 12.60
N ASN A 316 -0.66 6.57 12.09
CA ASN A 316 -0.96 5.34 11.35
C ASN A 316 -1.38 5.72 9.92
N VAL A 317 -0.42 5.77 9.00
CA VAL A 317 -0.64 6.21 7.62
C VAL A 317 -0.72 5.02 6.67
N ASP A 318 -1.76 5.01 5.84
CA ASP A 318 -1.99 3.97 4.84
C ASP A 318 -1.37 4.39 3.50
N ASP A 319 -0.36 3.64 3.05
CA ASP A 319 0.27 3.82 1.74
C ASP A 319 -0.32 2.83 0.74
N PHE A 320 -1.17 3.33 -0.16
CA PHE A 320 -1.94 2.47 -1.07
C PHE A 320 -1.10 1.84 -2.17
N GLN A 321 0.06 2.41 -2.49
CA GLN A 321 0.97 1.84 -3.49
C GLN A 321 1.99 0.89 -2.87
N TRP A 322 2.03 0.80 -1.54
CA TRP A 322 2.91 -0.11 -0.82
C TRP A 322 2.20 -1.41 -0.44
N LEU A 323 2.24 -2.38 -1.36
CA LEU A 323 1.58 -3.69 -1.17
C LEU A 323 2.38 -4.68 -0.30
N ARG A 324 3.42 -4.24 0.40
CA ARG A 324 4.30 -5.11 1.20
C ARG A 324 3.91 -5.05 2.68
N ALA A 325 4.12 -6.15 3.40
CA ALA A 325 3.81 -6.26 4.83
C ALA A 325 4.74 -5.46 5.76
N VAL A 326 5.86 -4.95 5.25
CA VAL A 326 6.80 -4.09 6.01
C VAL A 326 6.34 -2.64 5.97
N GLN A 327 6.79 -1.80 6.90
CA GLN A 327 6.50 -0.37 6.87
C GLN A 327 6.93 0.25 5.53
N SER A 328 6.08 1.12 4.97
CA SER A 328 6.41 1.86 3.76
C SER A 328 7.60 2.79 4.01
N PRO A 329 8.60 2.84 3.11
CA PRO A 329 9.70 3.79 3.20
C PRO A 329 9.29 5.22 2.79
N ASN A 330 8.10 5.39 2.22
CA ASN A 330 7.64 6.67 1.66
C ASN A 330 7.26 7.68 2.75
N TRP A 331 6.97 7.20 3.96
CA TRP A 331 6.59 8.04 5.08
C TRP A 331 7.28 7.64 6.38
N SER A 332 7.33 8.57 7.31
CA SER A 332 7.83 8.33 8.67
C SER A 332 7.18 9.26 9.69
N ILE A 333 7.36 8.97 10.96
CA ILE A 333 7.01 9.90 12.04
C ILE A 333 8.12 10.94 12.18
N LEU A 334 7.75 12.21 12.24
CA LEU A 334 8.69 13.30 12.47
C LEU A 334 9.24 13.19 13.91
N PRO A 335 10.57 13.10 14.11
CA PRO A 335 11.18 13.05 15.43
C PRO A 335 10.86 14.30 16.24
N GLU A 336 10.65 14.15 17.55
CA GLU A 336 10.26 15.24 18.45
C GLU A 336 11.22 16.42 18.42
N SER A 337 12.53 16.16 18.32
CA SER A 337 13.56 17.20 18.24
C SER A 337 13.52 18.05 16.97
N GLN A 338 12.79 17.62 15.95
CA GLN A 338 12.64 18.32 14.67
C GLN A 338 11.24 18.91 14.49
N ARG A 339 10.34 18.71 15.47
CA ARG A 339 8.99 19.26 15.42
C ARG A 339 9.05 20.76 15.67
N ILE A 340 8.19 21.49 14.99
CA ILE A 340 7.92 22.89 15.34
C ILE A 340 7.12 22.94 16.64
N ASP A 341 7.36 23.99 17.42
CA ASP A 341 6.57 24.27 18.62
C ASP A 341 5.13 24.66 18.26
N THR A 342 4.29 24.84 19.28
CA THR A 342 2.93 25.34 19.10
C THR A 342 2.91 26.61 18.27
N VAL A 343 2.21 26.56 17.13
CA VAL A 343 2.07 27.71 16.24
C VAL A 343 0.85 28.51 16.68
N ARG A 344 1.06 29.78 17.01
CA ARG A 344 -0.01 30.75 17.31
C ARG A 344 -0.20 31.67 16.12
N ILE A 345 -1.43 31.71 15.58
CA ILE A 345 -1.78 32.53 14.41
C ILE A 345 -2.92 33.49 14.66
#